data_AF-A0A392RCQ5-F1
#
_entry.id   AF-A0A392RCQ5-F1
#
_cell.length_a   1.000
_cell.length_b   1.000
_cell.length_c   1.000
_cell.angle_alpha   90.00
_cell.angle_beta   90.00
_cell.angle_gamma   90.00
#
_symmetry.space_group_name_H-M   'P 1'
#
loop_
_entity.id
_entity.type
_entity.pdbx_description
1 polymer ?
#
loop_
_entity_poly.entity_id
_entity_poly.type
_entity_poly.pdbx_seq_one_letter_code
_entity_poly.pdbx_strand_id
1 'polypeptide(L)'
;MQKGVLRTNCIDCLDRTNVAQFAYGLAAIGHQLHSLGIIQHPRIDLDDPVANDLMQFYERMGDTLAHQYGGSAAHNKVICSSVAYYNYVGFVF
;
A
#
# COMPACT_ATOMS: atom_id res chain seq x y z
N MET A 1 -8.79 10.51 19.81
CA MET A 1 -7.46 10.04 20.27
C MET A 1 -7.29 8.58 19.86
N GLN A 2 -6.19 8.23 19.20
CA GLN A 2 -5.90 6.86 18.78
C GLN A 2 -5.62 5.99 20.01
N LYS A 3 -6.35 4.88 20.17
CA LYS A 3 -6.27 3.99 21.33
C LYS A 3 -5.46 2.71 21.09
N GLY A 4 -5.04 2.46 19.85
CA GLY A 4 -4.34 1.24 19.48
C GLY A 4 -3.66 1.34 18.11
N VAL A 5 -2.85 0.34 17.79
CA VAL A 5 -2.06 0.27 16.54
C VAL A 5 -2.36 -1.06 15.86
N LEU A 6 -2.69 -1.00 14.57
CA LEU A 6 -2.77 -2.18 13.73
C LEU A 6 -1.36 -2.62 13.32
N ARG A 7 -1.05 -3.90 13.53
CA ARG A 7 0.20 -4.51 13.05
C ARG A 7 -0.12 -5.62 12.07
N THR A 8 0.40 -5.53 10.86
CA THR A 8 0.34 -6.57 9.83
C THR A 8 1.70 -7.27 9.75
N ASN A 9 1.71 -8.61 9.68
CA ASN A 9 2.94 -9.37 9.47
C ASN A 9 3.03 -9.81 8.00
N CYS A 10 4.23 -9.79 7.42
CA CYS A 10 4.52 -10.29 6.08
C CYS A 10 4.82 -11.79 6.15
N ILE A 11 3.78 -12.63 6.14
CA ILE A 11 3.98 -14.10 6.03
C ILE A 11 4.02 -14.57 4.57
N ASP A 12 3.48 -13.78 3.63
CA ASP A 12 3.30 -14.23 2.23
C ASP A 12 3.87 -13.30 1.16
N CYS A 13 3.56 -11.99 1.18
CA CYS A 13 4.20 -10.97 0.33
C CYS A 13 3.89 -9.55 0.86
N LEU A 14 4.71 -8.57 0.48
CA LEU A 14 4.58 -7.18 0.91
C LEU A 14 3.24 -6.57 0.46
N ASP A 15 2.73 -6.93 -0.70
CA ASP A 15 1.48 -6.38 -1.24
C ASP A 15 0.24 -6.81 -0.47
N ARG A 16 0.17 -8.06 0.01
CA ARG A 16 -0.93 -8.47 0.90
C ARG A 16 -0.97 -7.66 2.18
N THR A 17 0.18 -7.20 2.68
CA THR A 17 0.20 -6.27 3.82
C THR A 17 -0.15 -4.85 3.42
N ASN A 18 0.26 -4.41 2.22
CA ASN A 18 -0.01 -3.08 1.70
C ASN A 18 -1.51 -2.84 1.43
N VAL A 19 -2.17 -3.81 0.80
CA VAL A 19 -3.63 -3.81 0.56
C VAL A 19 -4.41 -3.80 1.88
N ALA A 20 -3.98 -4.60 2.86
CA ALA A 20 -4.62 -4.60 4.17
C ALA A 20 -4.48 -3.22 4.85
N GLN A 21 -3.29 -2.64 4.84
CA GLN A 21 -3.07 -1.30 5.41
C GLN A 21 -3.87 -0.22 4.68
N PHE A 22 -3.95 -0.28 3.35
CA PHE A 22 -4.80 0.61 2.55
C PHE A 22 -6.26 0.54 2.99
N ALA A 23 -6.84 -0.66 3.12
CA ALA A 23 -8.24 -0.82 3.49
C ALA A 23 -8.56 -0.21 4.87
N TYR A 24 -7.68 -0.43 5.86
CA TYR A 24 -7.84 0.18 7.19
C TYR A 24 -7.57 1.70 7.16
N GLY A 25 -6.63 2.16 6.33
CA GLY A 25 -6.36 3.57 6.11
C GLY A 25 -7.56 4.31 5.51
N LEU A 26 -8.23 3.69 4.54
CA LEU A 26 -9.43 4.25 3.89
C LEU A 26 -10.60 4.37 4.88
N ALA A 27 -10.80 3.36 5.73
CA ALA A 27 -11.79 3.45 6.80
C ALA A 27 -11.45 4.57 7.81
N ALA A 28 -10.18 4.69 8.20
CA ALA A 28 -9.74 5.70 9.16
C ALA A 28 -9.91 7.13 8.60
N ILE A 29 -9.51 7.37 7.35
CA ILE A 29 -9.64 8.70 6.73
C ILE A 29 -11.11 9.06 6.52
N GLY A 30 -11.98 8.10 6.19
CA GLY A 30 -13.43 8.33 6.13
C GLY A 30 -14.02 8.80 7.46
N HIS A 31 -13.64 8.17 8.57
CA HIS A 31 -14.04 8.64 9.90
C HIS A 31 -13.47 10.04 10.24
N GLN A 32 -12.25 10.34 9.83
CA GLN A 32 -11.62 11.65 10.04
C GLN A 32 -12.33 12.75 9.24
N LEU A 33 -12.58 12.54 7.94
CA LEU A 33 -13.28 13.49 7.07
C LEU A 33 -14.72 13.72 7.53
N HIS A 34 -15.40 12.68 8.00
CA HIS A 34 -16.73 12.81 8.58
C HIS A 34 -16.70 13.65 9.87
N SER A 35 -15.71 13.45 10.75
CA SER A 35 -15.55 14.25 11.97
C SER A 35 -15.26 15.72 11.70
N LEU A 36 -14.67 16.05 10.54
CA LEU A 36 -14.43 17.40 10.08
C LEU A 36 -15.64 18.02 9.35
N GLY A 37 -16.71 17.25 9.14
CA GLY A 37 -17.91 17.71 8.42
C GLY A 37 -17.73 17.84 6.91
N ILE A 38 -16.64 17.27 6.34
CA ILE A 38 -16.35 17.32 4.90
C ILE A 38 -17.25 16.34 4.14
N ILE A 39 -17.50 15.15 4.72
CA ILE A 39 -18.37 14.12 4.16
C ILE A 39 -19.52 13.79 5.12
N GLN A 40 -20.68 13.45 4.56
CA GLN A 40 -21.89 13.15 5.35
C GLN A 40 -21.88 11.75 5.97
N HIS A 41 -21.16 10.81 5.38
CA HIS A 41 -21.06 9.44 5.86
C HIS A 41 -19.58 9.04 5.95
N PRO A 42 -19.15 8.28 6.97
CA PRO A 42 -17.74 7.92 7.15
C PRO A 42 -17.22 6.86 6.17
N ARG A 43 -18.07 6.41 5.23
CA ARG A 43 -17.72 5.42 4.21
C ARG A 43 -17.30 6.15 2.94
N ILE A 44 -16.10 5.84 2.47
CA ILE A 44 -15.57 6.28 1.19
C ILE A 44 -15.65 5.10 0.23
N ASP A 45 -16.23 5.33 -0.95
CA ASP A 45 -16.29 4.32 -2.00
C ASP A 45 -14.94 4.20 -2.71
N LEU A 46 -14.62 3.02 -3.23
CA LEU A 46 -13.33 2.76 -3.90
C LEU A 46 -13.15 3.59 -5.18
N ASP A 47 -14.26 4.01 -5.80
CA ASP A 47 -14.25 4.86 -6.99
C ASP A 47 -14.06 6.35 -6.66
N ASP A 48 -14.05 6.72 -5.38
CA ASP A 48 -13.84 8.10 -4.94
C ASP A 48 -12.40 8.56 -5.27
N PRO A 49 -12.17 9.80 -5.74
CA PRO A 49 -10.83 10.33 -5.96
C PRO A 49 -9.92 10.20 -4.72
N VAL A 50 -10.46 10.35 -3.50
CA VAL A 50 -9.69 10.17 -2.26
C VAL A 50 -9.17 8.74 -2.11
N ALA A 51 -9.97 7.74 -2.50
CA ALA A 51 -9.55 6.35 -2.46
C ALA A 51 -8.42 6.07 -3.47
N ASN A 52 -8.52 6.65 -4.67
CA ASN A 52 -7.48 6.53 -5.70
C ASN A 52 -6.16 7.22 -5.28
N ASP A 53 -6.24 8.43 -4.72
CA ASP A 53 -5.05 9.14 -4.24
C ASP A 53 -4.38 8.39 -3.07
N LEU A 54 -5.19 7.83 -2.17
CA LEU A 54 -4.70 7.01 -1.07
C LEU A 54 -4.03 5.73 -1.61
N MET A 55 -4.61 5.07 -2.62
CA MET A 55 -4.02 3.89 -3.23
C MET A 55 -2.64 4.19 -3.81
N GLN A 56 -2.50 5.28 -4.58
CA GLN A 56 -1.20 5.70 -5.12
C GLN A 56 -0.16 6.00 -4.03
N PHE A 57 -0.60 6.49 -2.87
CA PHE A 57 0.29 6.70 -1.72
C PHE A 57 0.80 5.36 -1.17
N TYR A 58 -0.10 4.38 -1.00
CA TYR A 58 0.26 3.04 -0.55
C TYR A 58 1.12 2.29 -1.58
N GLU A 59 0.89 2.45 -2.87
CA GLU A 59 1.74 1.90 -3.94
C GLU A 59 3.18 2.43 -3.83
N ARG A 60 3.37 3.75 -3.79
CA ARG A 60 4.71 4.37 -3.64
C ARG A 60 5.41 3.95 -2.34
N MET A 61 4.65 3.81 -1.26
CA MET A 61 5.18 3.29 0.00
C MET A 61 5.64 1.84 -0.16
N GLY A 62 4.83 1.00 -0.83
CA GLY A 62 5.16 -0.37 -1.19
C GLY A 62 6.46 -0.46 -1.99
N ASP A 63 6.62 0.35 -3.03
CA ASP A 63 7.83 0.39 -3.86
C ASP A 63 9.09 0.75 -3.04
N THR A 64 8.95 1.74 -2.15
CA THR A 64 10.05 2.19 -1.29
C THR A 64 10.45 1.10 -0.30
N LEU A 65 9.47 0.42 0.30
CA LEU A 65 9.70 -0.71 1.20
C LEU A 65 10.31 -1.88 0.43
N ALA A 66 9.81 -2.21 -0.75
CA ALA A 66 10.34 -3.24 -1.62
C ALA A 66 11.80 -2.97 -1.99
N HIS A 67 12.21 -1.72 -2.17
CA HIS A 67 13.62 -1.36 -2.36
C HIS A 67 14.49 -1.71 -1.13
N GLN A 68 13.98 -1.52 0.09
CA GLN A 68 14.69 -1.87 1.33
C GLN A 68 14.77 -3.38 1.55
N TYR A 69 13.70 -4.13 1.25
CA TYR A 69 13.71 -5.60 1.29
C TYR A 69 14.55 -6.19 0.16
N GLY A 70 14.51 -5.58 -1.02
CA GLY A 70 15.29 -5.91 -2.21
C GLY A 70 16.77 -5.53 -2.12
N GLY A 71 17.19 -4.69 -1.17
CA GLY A 71 18.60 -4.36 -0.93
C GLY A 71 19.34 -5.35 0.00
N SER A 72 18.63 -6.25 0.68
CA SER A 72 19.21 -7.19 1.66
C SER A 72 19.49 -8.56 1.02
N ALA A 73 20.74 -8.83 0.62
CA ALA A 73 21.33 -10.13 0.21
C ALA A 73 20.60 -11.01 -0.87
N ALA A 74 19.30 -10.86 -1.09
CA ALA A 74 18.46 -11.62 -2.02
C ALA A 74 18.61 -11.14 -3.48
N HIS A 75 19.14 -9.94 -3.70
CA HIS A 75 19.34 -9.36 -5.04
C HIS A 75 20.66 -9.75 -5.72
N ASN A 76 21.56 -10.45 -5.02
CA ASN A 76 22.89 -10.76 -5.57
C ASN A 76 22.89 -11.85 -6.65
N LYS A 77 21.72 -12.25 -7.17
CA LYS A 77 21.57 -13.28 -8.20
C LYS A 77 20.95 -12.81 -9.52
N VAL A 78 20.45 -11.57 -9.63
CA VAL A 78 19.65 -11.16 -10.80
C VAL A 78 20.12 -9.85 -11.45
N ILE A 79 21.37 -9.41 -11.20
CA ILE A 79 21.98 -8.32 -11.98
C ILE A 79 22.54 -8.84 -13.34
N CYS A 80 22.43 -10.14 -13.64
CA CYS A 80 22.95 -10.74 -14.88
C CYS A 80 21.89 -10.94 -15.99
N SER A 81 20.67 -10.42 -15.85
CA SER A 81 19.62 -10.58 -16.89
C SER A 81 18.78 -9.33 -17.08
N SER A 82 19.42 -8.17 -16.97
CA SER A 82 18.87 -6.88 -17.36
C SER A 82 18.27 -6.96 -18.78
N VAL A 83 17.12 -6.30 -18.98
CA VAL A 83 16.43 -5.99 -20.24
C VAL A 83 15.21 -6.87 -20.64
N ALA A 84 15.03 -8.10 -20.16
CA ALA A 84 13.88 -8.93 -20.62
C ALA A 84 12.59 -8.86 -19.76
N TYR A 85 12.65 -8.44 -18.49
CA TYR A 85 11.53 -8.57 -17.54
C TYR A 85 10.63 -7.32 -17.38
N TYR A 86 10.95 -6.20 -18.03
CA TYR A 86 10.20 -4.94 -17.88
C TYR A 86 8.80 -4.93 -18.54
N ASN A 87 8.38 -6.03 -19.19
CA ASN A 87 7.06 -6.13 -19.83
C ASN A 87 6.12 -7.18 -19.20
N TYR A 88 6.54 -7.89 -18.13
CA TYR A 88 5.75 -9.00 -17.56
C TYR A 88 5.47 -8.93 -16.07
N VAL A 89 5.86 -7.84 -15.41
CA VAL A 89 5.67 -7.65 -13.95
C VAL A 89 4.97 -6.33 -13.70
N GLY A 90 3.87 -6.10 -14.42
CA GLY A 90 2.77 -5.30 -13.91
C GLY A 90 1.87 -6.29 -13.16
N PHE A 91 1.59 -6.01 -11.88
CA PHE A 91 1.12 -6.96 -10.87
C PHE A 91 2.20 -7.92 -10.36
N VAL A 92 2.18 -8.13 -9.04
CA VAL A 92 3.09 -8.96 -8.25
C VAL A 92 4.36 -8.23 -7.78
N PHE A 93 4.17 -7.37 -6.79
CA PHE A 93 4.51 -7.81 -5.44
C PHE A 93 3.26 -8.09 -4.66
#